data_AF-A0A4Q3TRY7-F1
#
_entry.id   AF-A0A4Q3TRY7-F1
#
_cell.length_a   1.000
_cell.length_b   1.000
_cell.length_c   1.000
_cell.angle_alpha   90.00
_cell.angle_beta   90.00
_cell.angle_gamma   90.00
#
_symmetry.space_group_name_H-M   'P 1'
#
loop_
_entity.id
_entity.type
_entity.pdbx_description
1 polymer ?
#
loop_
_entity_poly.entity_id
_entity_poly.type
_entity_poly.pdbx_seq_one_letter_code
_entity_poly.pdbx_strand_id
1 'polypeptide(L)' 'MTLKVAIQMDPIEAVDIAGDTTFLMAETAQARGHKQWVYDFRTLALEEGRLYCRARPITVRREVGNHVSFGDWETLD' A
#
# COMPACT_ATOMS: atom_id res chain seq x y z
N MET A 1 -13.76 13.89 0.86
CA MET A 1 -12.39 14.31 0.47
C MET A 1 -11.58 13.06 0.18
N THR A 2 -10.71 13.09 -0.84
CA THR A 2 -9.87 11.94 -1.23
C THR A 2 -8.46 12.11 -0.67
N LEU A 3 -7.98 11.12 0.07
CA LEU A 3 -6.62 11.10 0.63
C LEU A 3 -5.64 10.35 -0.29
N LYS A 4 -4.36 10.63 -0.07
CA LYS A 4 -3.24 9.80 -0.54
C LYS A 4 -2.70 9.00 0.65
N VAL A 5 -2.65 7.68 0.56
CA VAL A 5 -2.31 6.79 1.69
C VAL A 5 -1.16 5.88 1.30
N ALA A 6 0.00 6.06 1.90
CA ALA A 6 1.10 5.10 1.78
C ALA A 6 1.06 4.14 2.98
N ILE A 7 1.06 2.84 2.70
CA ILE A 7 0.98 1.78 3.71
C ILE A 7 2.34 1.11 3.80
N GLN A 8 3.01 1.23 4.94
CA GLN A 8 4.17 0.41 5.26
C GLN A 8 3.68 -0.97 5.73
N MET A 9 4.08 -2.04 5.07
CA MET A 9 3.75 -3.40 5.48
C MET A 9 4.71 -4.43 4.89
N ASP A 10 4.66 -5.65 5.43
CA ASP A 10 5.19 -6.84 4.75
C ASP A 10 4.51 -7.03 3.38
N PRO A 11 5.10 -7.79 2.44
CA PRO A 11 4.56 -7.96 1.09
C PRO A 11 3.07 -8.32 1.08
N ILE A 12 2.25 -7.39 0.57
CA ILE A 12 0.78 -7.50 0.59
C ILE A 12 0.27 -8.71 -0.21
N GLU A 13 1.03 -9.19 -1.20
CA GLU A 13 0.73 -10.41 -1.94
C GLU A 13 0.77 -11.69 -1.09
N ALA A 14 1.42 -11.66 0.07
CA ALA A 14 1.62 -12.83 0.93
C ALA A 14 0.69 -12.87 2.16
N VAL A 15 -0.18 -11.86 2.36
CA VAL A 15 -1.03 -11.76 3.55
C VAL A 15 -2.27 -12.67 3.48
N ASP A 16 -2.76 -13.11 4.65
CA ASP A 16 -4.06 -13.74 4.78
C ASP A 16 -5.17 -12.67 4.85
N ILE A 17 -5.82 -12.41 3.70
CA ILE A 17 -6.85 -11.39 3.57
C ILE A 17 -8.12 -11.65 4.41
N ALA A 18 -8.27 -12.85 4.99
CA ALA A 18 -9.39 -13.13 5.90
C ALA A 18 -9.16 -12.57 7.30
N GLY A 19 -7.90 -12.52 7.75
CA GLY A 19 -7.51 -12.08 9.10
C GLY A 19 -6.71 -10.78 9.16
N ASP A 20 -6.17 -10.31 8.05
CA ASP A 20 -5.29 -9.14 8.02
C ASP A 20 -6.08 -7.82 8.12
N THR A 21 -5.86 -7.10 9.21
CA THR A 21 -6.52 -5.82 9.49
C THR A 21 -5.98 -4.68 8.60
N THR A 22 -4.73 -4.75 8.16
CA THR A 22 -4.13 -3.78 7.23
C THR A 22 -4.81 -3.86 5.87
N PHE A 23 -5.06 -5.08 5.38
CA PHE A 23 -5.81 -5.34 4.16
C PHE A 23 -7.24 -4.80 4.26
N LEU A 24 -7.93 -5.04 5.38
CA LEU A 24 -9.26 -4.46 5.63
C LEU A 24 -9.25 -2.92 5.58
N MET A 25 -8.21 -2.28 6.13
CA MET A 25 -8.05 -0.83 6.07
C MET A 25 -7.80 -0.35 4.63
N ALA A 26 -7.00 -1.08 3.84
CA ALA A 26 -6.78 -0.79 2.43
C ALA A 26 -8.08 -0.93 1.60
N GLU A 27 -8.88 -1.97 1.82
CA GLU A 27 -10.20 -2.12 1.18
C GLU A 27 -11.12 -0.94 1.50
N THR A 28 -11.14 -0.54 2.79
CA THR A 28 -11.96 0.58 3.26
C THR A 28 -11.51 1.91 2.66
N ALA A 29 -10.20 2.14 2.54
CA ALA A 29 -9.63 3.33 1.92
C ALA A 29 -9.98 3.39 0.42
N GLN A 30 -9.83 2.27 -0.30
CA GLN A 30 -10.22 2.15 -1.70
C GLN A 30 -11.72 2.41 -1.91
N ALA A 31 -12.59 1.83 -1.09
CA ALA A 31 -14.05 2.04 -1.16
C ALA A 31 -14.45 3.52 -0.94
N ARG A 32 -13.63 4.29 -0.21
CA ARG A 32 -13.78 5.73 -0.01
C ARG A 32 -13.14 6.59 -1.12
N GLY A 33 -12.61 5.96 -2.17
CA GLY A 33 -11.97 6.63 -3.30
C GLY A 33 -10.59 7.21 -2.98
N HIS A 34 -9.89 6.71 -1.96
CA HIS A 34 -8.52 7.13 -1.65
C HIS A 34 -7.53 6.48 -2.61
N LYS A 35 -6.47 7.21 -2.95
CA LYS A 35 -5.32 6.63 -3.67
C LYS A 35 -4.40 5.99 -2.65
N GLN A 36 -3.88 4.82 -2.97
CA GLN A 36 -3.11 4.03 -2.03
C GLN A 36 -1.89 3.36 -2.66
N TRP A 37 -0.85 3.26 -1.84
CA TRP A 37 0.42 2.64 -2.17
C TRP A 37 0.83 1.70 -1.06
N VAL A 38 1.65 0.71 -1.40
CA VAL A 38 2.38 -0.10 -0.42
C VAL A 38 3.86 0.07 -0.60
N TYR A 39 4.58 0.02 0.50
CA TYR A 39 6.03 0.00 0.53
C TYR A 39 6.54 -0.86 1.69
N ASP A 40 7.73 -1.41 1.50
CA ASP A 40 8.45 -2.18 2.51
C ASP A 40 9.36 -1.24 3.32
N PHE A 41 9.64 -1.57 4.58
CA PHE A 41 10.55 -0.76 5.41
C PHE A 41 11.94 -0.56 4.77
N ARG A 42 12.41 -1.50 3.95
CA ARG A 42 13.70 -1.44 3.24
C ARG A 42 13.75 -0.37 2.16
N THR A 43 12.59 0.13 1.71
CA THR A 43 12.54 1.20 0.70
C THR A 43 12.44 2.60 1.29
N LEU A 44 12.34 2.70 2.63
CA LEU A 44 12.29 3.98 3.34
C LEU A 44 13.70 4.59 3.41
N ALA A 45 13.81 5.86 3.05
CA ALA A 45 15.05 6.63 3.10
C ALA A 45 14.80 7.99 3.77
N LEU A 46 15.80 8.49 4.50
CA LEU A 46 15.80 9.83 5.07
C LEU A 46 17.03 10.57 4.56
N GLU A 47 16.82 11.57 3.71
CA GLU A 47 17.88 12.37 3.11
C GLU A 47 17.66 13.84 3.46
N GLU A 48 18.67 14.46 4.09
CA GLU A 48 18.64 15.88 4.48
C GLU A 48 17.38 16.28 5.29
N GLY A 49 16.87 15.36 6.11
CA GLY A 49 15.68 15.58 6.93
C GLY A 49 14.35 15.39 6.19
N ARG A 50 14.37 14.96 4.93
CA ARG A 50 13.18 14.62 4.14
C ARG A 50 13.04 13.12 3.98
N LEU A 51 11.84 12.63 4.25
CA LEU A 51 11.50 11.22 4.20
C LEU A 51 11.04 10.86 2.79
N TYR A 52 11.58 9.79 2.25
CA TYR A 52 11.21 9.25 0.95
C TYR A 52 10.92 7.77 1.07
N CYS A 53 10.09 7.22 0.19
CA CYS A 53 10.04 5.78 0.00
C CYS A 53 9.79 5.39 -1.46
N ARG A 54 10.33 4.25 -1.87
CA ARG A 54 9.94 3.62 -3.13
C ARG A 54 8.71 2.74 -2.87
N ALA A 55 7.60 3.06 -3.51
CA ALA A 55 6.31 2.43 -3.30
C ALA A 55 5.66 1.99 -4.61
N ARG A 56 4.64 1.14 -4.54
CA ARG A 56 3.80 0.78 -5.69
C ARG A 56 2.36 1.21 -5.44
N PRO A 57 1.69 1.88 -6.39
CA PRO A 57 0.25 2.05 -6.34
C PRO A 57 -0.42 0.68 -6.31
N ILE A 58 -1.50 0.53 -5.53
CA ILE A 58 -2.22 -0.74 -5.45
C ILE A 58 -3.72 -0.59 -5.67
N THR A 59 -4.31 -1.65 -6.22
CA THR A 59 -5.75 -1.92 -6.18
C THR A 59 -5.96 -3.27 -5.51
N VAL A 60 -6.82 -3.32 -4.50
CA VAL A 60 -7.09 -4.54 -3.71
C VAL A 60 -8.45 -5.12 -4.03
N ARG A 61 -8.59 -6.43 -3.86
CA ARG A 61 -9.83 -7.18 -4.06
C ARG A 61 -9.90 -8.40 -3.14
N ARG A 62 -11.11 -8.80 -2.74
CA ARG A 62 -11.39 -10.00 -1.93
C ARG A 62 -11.32 -11.28 -2.76
N GLU A 63 -10.12 -11.62 -3.22
CA GLU A 63 -9.88 -12.83 -4.01
C GLU A 63 -8.52 -13.44 -3.63
N VAL A 64 -8.53 -14.54 -2.87
CA VAL A 64 -7.29 -15.17 -2.37
C VAL A 64 -6.39 -15.58 -3.55
N GLY A 65 -5.12 -15.19 -3.48
CA GLY A 65 -4.13 -15.46 -4.54
C GLY A 65 -4.15 -14.45 -5.68
N ASN A 66 -5.13 -13.54 -5.69
CA ASN A 66 -5.27 -12.47 -6.68
C ASN A 66 -5.67 -11.15 -6.01
N HIS A 67 -5.42 -10.97 -4.73
CA HIS A 67 -6.04 -9.92 -3.91
C HIS A 67 -5.43 -8.53 -4.09
N VAL A 68 -4.37 -8.40 -4.89
CA VAL A 68 -3.69 -7.15 -5.16
C VAL A 68 -3.28 -7.05 -6.62
N SER A 69 -3.41 -5.86 -7.20
CA SER A 69 -2.75 -5.46 -8.42
C SER A 69 -1.84 -4.29 -8.15
N PHE A 70 -0.66 -4.31 -8.74
CA PHE A 70 0.33 -3.28 -8.53
C PHE A 70 0.51 -2.44 -9.80
N GLY A 71 0.66 -1.14 -9.61
CA GLY A 71 1.21 -0.25 -10.62
C GLY A 71 2.73 -0.34 -10.71
N ASP A 72 3.30 0.59 -11.49
CA ASP A 72 4.74 0.79 -11.58
C ASP A 72 5.28 1.37 -10.26
N TRP A 73 6.57 1.14 -10.03
CA TRP A 73 7.25 1.72 -8.89
C TRP A 73 7.35 3.24 -9.03
N GLU A 74 7.07 3.96 -7.94
CA GLU A 74 7.27 5.40 -7.84
C GLU A 74 7.93 5.78 -6.51
N THR A 75 8.57 6.96 -6.49
CA THR A 75 9.12 7.54 -5.27
C THR A 75 8.08 8.48 -4.66
N LEU A 76 7.79 8.31 -3.38
CA LEU A 76 6.91 9.17 -2.57
C LEU A 76 7.76 10.01 -1.61
N ASP A 77 7.26 11.21 -1.28
CA ASP A 77 7.86 12.19 -0.38
C ASP A 77 6.83 13.02 0.40
#